data_AF-A0A9W6ZEP3-F1
#
_entry.id   AF-A0A9W6ZEP3-F1
#
_cell.length_a   1.000
_cell.length_b   1.000
_cell.length_c   1.000
_cell.angle_alpha   90.00
_cell.angle_beta   90.00
_cell.angle_gamma   90.00
#
_symmetry.space_group_name_H-M   'P 1'
#
loop_
_entity.id
_entity.type
_entity.pdbx_description
1 polymer ?
#
loop_
_entity_poly.entity_id
_entity_poly.type
_entity_poly.pdbx_seq_one_letter_code
_entity_poly.pdbx_strand_id
1 'polypeptide(L)'
;MHGRNRIEYEAKVSNADFTKALTKKVINYTALVKACNARKAKKVSDNETLKLTGTVLGINPDYATLWNYRREMIKSDSSPGAVGTWTTESEITNKCLQKNPKSYPSWFHRKWSFLHFVEDSSVQEEIELTTNFLKLDERNFHCWNYRRFLISQSLSVSSLPTDLRALLCSSGFAPQLSSPPPSPPPSSSPEILPLLQSELNFTTHLISSNFSNYSAYHYRSHLLPLILHLQTLGQSPAETYSAKLSQTKEELKLLQSAIFTEPSDQSSWWYYRHLLNSSSPPPSNSITPEKKIYAELLHSTTSPLRELISLEMSEGFTPGSKWALNILHYILETLDALIGMNLGDDADEILDMLILSDEDKKLRYLEIKNEKVRKKTEVLFVFQERGGGEVFLEVRRGRGEGPKDKYVSWFRMKEGKASRLKFKSWDKENGVRMFETGALQVDAEGAGWISGEGLMELVKRKKTDVERDVVNKCLRVWD
;
A
#
# COMPACT_ATOMS: atom_id res chain seq x y z
N MET A 1 -23.54 -2.94 20.01
CA MET A 1 -22.22 -3.42 20.45
C MET A 1 -21.22 -2.27 20.51
N HIS A 2 -21.18 -1.37 19.52
CA HIS A 2 -20.25 -0.22 19.53
C HIS A 2 -20.90 1.07 20.05
N GLY A 3 -20.09 1.98 20.59
CA GLY A 3 -20.48 3.36 20.93
C GLY A 3 -21.51 3.52 22.05
N ARG A 4 -21.84 2.44 22.79
CA ARG A 4 -22.76 2.53 23.92
C ARG A 4 -21.95 2.68 25.20
N ASN A 5 -22.06 3.83 25.85
CA ASN A 5 -21.52 4.01 27.19
C ASN A 5 -22.25 3.05 28.14
N ARG A 6 -21.47 2.16 28.76
CA ARG A 6 -21.99 1.11 29.64
C ARG A 6 -22.70 1.69 30.86
N ILE A 7 -22.11 2.71 31.47
CA ILE A 7 -22.63 3.36 32.68
C ILE A 7 -23.96 4.05 32.38
N GLU A 8 -24.03 4.82 31.29
CA GLU A 8 -25.28 5.47 30.88
C GLU A 8 -26.37 4.46 30.54
N TYR A 9 -26.00 3.34 29.92
CA TYR A 9 -26.96 2.30 29.58
C TYR A 9 -27.50 1.59 30.83
N GLU A 10 -26.64 1.25 31.78
CA GLU A 10 -27.03 0.66 33.07
C GLU A 10 -27.95 1.61 33.86
N ALA A 11 -27.67 2.91 33.85
CA ALA A 11 -28.54 3.93 34.44
C ALA A 11 -29.92 3.99 33.76
N LYS A 12 -29.98 3.91 32.42
CA LYS A 12 -31.25 3.90 31.67
C LYS A 12 -32.07 2.64 31.97
N VAL A 13 -31.44 1.47 32.05
CA VAL A 13 -32.14 0.20 32.32
C VAL A 13 -32.69 0.14 33.75
N SER A 14 -32.07 0.88 34.69
CA SER A 14 -32.58 1.01 36.07
C SER A 14 -33.89 1.82 36.16
N ASN A 15 -34.24 2.59 35.12
CA ASN A 15 -35.52 3.31 35.05
C ASN A 15 -36.66 2.35 34.63
N ALA A 16 -37.70 2.25 35.48
CA ALA A 16 -38.81 1.33 35.28
C ALA A 16 -39.64 1.61 34.00
N ASP A 17 -39.84 2.88 33.64
CA ASP A 17 -40.59 3.26 32.44
C ASP A 17 -39.81 2.93 31.17
N PHE A 18 -38.50 3.18 31.18
CA PHE A 18 -37.62 2.79 30.07
C PHE A 18 -37.64 1.28 29.87
N THR A 19 -37.50 0.50 30.95
CA THR A 19 -37.52 -0.96 30.90
C THR A 19 -38.88 -1.49 30.45
N LYS A 20 -39.99 -0.92 30.93
CA LYS A 20 -41.34 -1.28 30.45
C LYS A 20 -41.51 -1.02 28.95
N ALA A 21 -41.04 0.13 28.46
CA ALA A 21 -41.09 0.47 27.05
C ALA A 21 -40.20 -0.45 26.18
N LEU A 22 -39.00 -0.77 26.67
CA LEU A 22 -38.08 -1.70 26.00
C LEU A 22 -38.67 -3.11 25.93
N THR A 23 -39.24 -3.62 27.03
CA THR A 23 -39.93 -4.92 27.07
C THR A 23 -41.07 -4.97 26.07
N LYS A 24 -41.90 -3.92 25.97
CA LYS A 24 -42.97 -3.84 24.96
C LYS A 24 -42.41 -3.91 23.52
N LYS A 25 -41.30 -3.22 23.24
CA LYS A 25 -40.62 -3.30 21.93
C LYS A 25 -40.10 -4.71 21.64
N VAL A 26 -39.50 -5.38 22.62
CA VAL A 26 -38.99 -6.76 22.49
C VAL A 26 -40.13 -7.74 22.24
N ILE A 27 -41.24 -7.65 22.98
CA ILE A 27 -42.42 -8.50 22.78
C ILE A 27 -42.97 -8.33 21.36
N ASN A 28 -43.18 -7.09 20.93
CA ASN A 28 -43.69 -6.79 19.58
C ASN A 28 -42.74 -7.31 18.50
N TYR A 29 -41.44 -7.05 18.62
CA TYR A 29 -40.44 -7.55 17.67
C TYR A 29 -40.41 -9.08 17.61
N THR A 30 -40.46 -9.74 18.78
CA THR A 30 -40.48 -11.20 18.89
C THR A 30 -41.72 -11.80 18.21
N ALA A 31 -42.89 -11.18 18.38
CA ALA A 31 -44.11 -11.60 17.70
C ALA A 31 -43.99 -11.48 16.18
N LEU A 32 -43.46 -10.36 15.67
CA LEU A 32 -43.23 -10.15 14.24
C LEU A 32 -42.24 -11.17 13.66
N VAL A 33 -41.13 -11.44 14.36
CA VAL A 33 -40.13 -12.44 13.92
C VAL A 33 -40.74 -13.84 13.91
N LYS A 34 -41.52 -14.22 14.92
CA LYS A 34 -42.23 -15.51 14.95
C LYS A 34 -43.19 -15.65 13.77
N ALA A 35 -43.96 -14.60 13.47
CA ALA A 35 -44.86 -14.59 12.32
C ALA A 35 -44.10 -14.72 10.99
N CYS A 36 -43.01 -13.96 10.79
CA CYS A 36 -42.14 -14.10 9.62
C CYS A 36 -41.59 -15.52 9.46
N ASN A 37 -41.04 -16.09 10.54
CA ASN A 37 -40.43 -17.42 10.51
C ASN A 37 -41.45 -18.52 10.23
N ALA A 38 -42.69 -18.40 10.75
CA ALA A 38 -43.76 -19.33 10.46
C ALA A 38 -44.17 -19.30 8.97
N ARG A 39 -44.27 -18.11 8.36
CA ARG A 39 -44.54 -17.97 6.91
C ARG A 39 -43.39 -18.51 6.07
N LYS A 40 -42.14 -18.23 6.47
CA LYS A 40 -40.93 -18.78 5.84
C LYS A 40 -40.89 -20.30 5.86
N ALA A 41 -41.20 -20.93 7.00
CA ALA A 41 -41.24 -22.38 7.11
C ALA A 41 -42.27 -23.03 6.16
N LYS A 42 -43.37 -22.33 5.91
CA LYS A 42 -44.43 -22.73 4.96
C LYS A 42 -44.16 -22.27 3.53
N LYS A 43 -43.02 -21.61 3.26
CA LYS A 43 -42.65 -21.03 1.95
C LYS A 43 -43.73 -20.14 1.33
N VAL A 44 -44.45 -19.38 2.15
CA VAL A 44 -45.50 -18.47 1.67
C VAL A 44 -44.87 -17.34 0.86
N SER A 45 -45.32 -17.09 -0.37
CA SER A 45 -44.80 -16.02 -1.23
C SER A 45 -45.95 -15.12 -1.68
N ASP A 46 -46.25 -14.10 -0.88
CA ASP A 46 -47.32 -13.13 -1.15
C ASP A 46 -46.93 -11.72 -0.66
N ASN A 47 -47.71 -10.71 -1.08
CA ASN A 47 -47.46 -9.30 -0.76
C ASN A 47 -47.53 -9.02 0.75
N GLU A 48 -48.36 -9.74 1.50
CA GLU A 48 -48.45 -9.59 2.95
C GLU A 48 -47.15 -10.05 3.63
N THR A 49 -46.59 -11.18 3.18
CA THR A 49 -45.30 -11.70 3.64
C THR A 49 -44.19 -10.71 3.34
N LEU A 50 -44.19 -10.11 2.15
CA LEU A 50 -43.21 -9.08 1.78
C LEU A 50 -43.35 -7.81 2.63
N LYS A 51 -44.56 -7.32 2.91
CA LYS A 51 -44.74 -6.21 3.84
C LYS A 51 -44.20 -6.54 5.23
N LEU A 52 -44.51 -7.73 5.74
CA LEU A 52 -44.07 -8.19 7.04
C LEU A 52 -42.53 -8.31 7.12
N THR A 53 -41.88 -8.87 6.09
CA THR A 53 -40.41 -8.92 6.05
C THR A 53 -39.79 -7.53 6.03
N GLY A 54 -40.36 -6.59 5.24
CA GLY A 54 -39.93 -5.19 5.23
C GLY A 54 -40.03 -4.52 6.61
N THR A 55 -41.12 -4.75 7.35
CA THR A 55 -41.28 -4.23 8.72
C THR A 55 -40.20 -4.78 9.66
N VAL A 56 -39.97 -6.10 9.65
CA VAL A 56 -38.96 -6.71 10.53
C VAL A 56 -37.55 -6.23 10.18
N LEU A 57 -37.23 -6.07 8.89
CA LEU A 57 -35.94 -5.57 8.42
C LEU A 57 -35.71 -4.10 8.76
N GLY A 58 -36.75 -3.25 8.68
CA GLY A 58 -36.68 -1.88 9.17
C GLY A 58 -36.41 -1.77 10.68
N ILE A 59 -36.78 -2.81 11.46
CA ILE A 59 -36.42 -2.92 12.87
C ILE A 59 -35.02 -3.49 13.06
N ASN A 60 -34.65 -4.56 12.35
CA ASN A 60 -33.35 -5.20 12.43
C ASN A 60 -32.79 -5.48 11.02
N PRO A 61 -31.98 -4.55 10.47
CA PRO A 61 -31.45 -4.66 9.12
C PRO A 61 -30.39 -5.77 8.97
N ASP A 62 -29.84 -6.29 10.07
CA ASP A 62 -28.81 -7.32 10.07
C ASP A 62 -29.38 -8.76 10.07
N TYR A 63 -30.71 -8.92 9.94
CA TYR A 63 -31.33 -10.25 9.86
C TYR A 63 -31.15 -10.89 8.47
N ALA A 64 -29.93 -11.36 8.18
CA ALA A 64 -29.51 -11.83 6.86
C ALA A 64 -30.42 -12.92 6.24
N THR A 65 -30.88 -13.90 7.05
CA THR A 65 -31.73 -14.98 6.51
C THR A 65 -33.13 -14.52 6.08
N LEU A 66 -33.58 -13.36 6.57
CA LEU A 66 -34.84 -12.75 6.16
C LEU A 66 -34.69 -11.98 4.84
N TRP A 67 -33.55 -11.32 4.63
CA TRP A 67 -33.18 -10.77 3.33
C TRP A 67 -33.10 -11.85 2.24
N ASN A 68 -32.53 -13.02 2.55
CA ASN A 68 -32.50 -14.15 1.62
C ASN A 68 -33.92 -14.58 1.21
N TYR A 69 -34.79 -14.79 2.19
CA TYR A 69 -36.17 -15.17 1.95
C TYR A 69 -36.94 -14.11 1.15
N ARG A 70 -36.70 -12.81 1.43
CA ARG A 70 -37.26 -11.71 0.63
C ARG A 70 -36.85 -11.81 -0.84
N ARG A 71 -35.57 -12.03 -1.14
CA ARG A 71 -35.09 -12.20 -2.52
C ARG A 71 -35.65 -13.44 -3.20
N GLU A 72 -35.77 -14.56 -2.48
CA GLU A 72 -36.39 -15.78 -3.02
C GLU A 72 -37.83 -15.53 -3.46
N MET A 73 -38.63 -14.84 -2.62
CA MET A 73 -40.00 -14.48 -2.97
C MET A 73 -40.06 -13.58 -4.22
N ILE A 74 -39.26 -12.51 -4.25
CA ILE A 74 -39.20 -11.58 -5.39
C ILE A 74 -38.79 -12.31 -6.68
N LYS A 75 -37.77 -13.20 -6.61
CA LYS A 75 -37.32 -13.97 -7.77
C LYS A 75 -38.34 -14.99 -8.27
N SER A 76 -39.17 -15.53 -7.37
CA SER A 76 -40.17 -16.53 -7.72
C SER A 76 -41.42 -15.94 -8.38
N ASP A 77 -41.59 -14.62 -8.35
CA ASP A 77 -42.75 -13.95 -8.90
C ASP A 77 -42.55 -13.62 -10.38
N SER A 78 -43.32 -14.31 -11.24
CA SER A 78 -43.34 -14.10 -12.69
C SER A 78 -44.59 -13.35 -13.18
N SER A 79 -45.36 -12.76 -12.27
CA SER A 79 -46.64 -12.13 -12.61
C SER A 79 -46.48 -10.81 -13.40
N PRO A 80 -47.43 -10.46 -14.30
CA PRO A 80 -47.49 -9.13 -14.91
C PRO A 80 -47.77 -8.09 -13.82
N GLY A 81 -46.76 -7.29 -13.47
CA GLY A 81 -46.77 -6.44 -12.26
C GLY A 81 -45.94 -7.00 -11.10
N ALA A 82 -44.83 -7.68 -11.42
CA ALA A 82 -43.91 -8.33 -10.50
C ALA A 82 -43.73 -7.61 -9.16
N VAL A 83 -43.84 -8.36 -8.08
CA VAL A 83 -43.69 -7.83 -6.73
C VAL A 83 -42.20 -7.61 -6.43
N GLY A 84 -41.83 -6.35 -6.18
CA GLY A 84 -40.46 -5.95 -5.89
C GLY A 84 -39.88 -5.03 -6.96
N THR A 85 -40.43 -3.82 -7.07
CA THR A 85 -39.90 -2.77 -7.96
C THR A 85 -38.65 -2.12 -7.39
N TRP A 86 -37.85 -1.47 -8.26
CA TRP A 86 -36.75 -0.61 -7.82
C TRP A 86 -37.20 0.39 -6.74
N THR A 87 -38.32 1.08 -6.94
CA THR A 87 -38.89 2.03 -5.98
C THR A 87 -39.12 1.39 -4.60
N THR A 88 -39.76 0.21 -4.55
CA THR A 88 -40.09 -0.44 -3.27
C THR A 88 -38.83 -0.92 -2.53
N GLU A 89 -37.92 -1.58 -3.23
CA GLU A 89 -36.74 -2.17 -2.60
C GLU A 89 -35.68 -1.11 -2.24
N SER A 90 -35.54 -0.06 -3.05
CA SER A 90 -34.67 1.08 -2.74
C SER A 90 -35.16 1.85 -1.51
N GLU A 91 -36.48 2.02 -1.32
CA GLU A 91 -37.03 2.62 -0.11
C GLU A 91 -36.75 1.81 1.15
N ILE A 92 -36.97 0.49 1.10
CA ILE A 92 -36.74 -0.40 2.25
C ILE A 92 -35.27 -0.39 2.63
N THR A 93 -34.37 -0.53 1.65
CA THR A 93 -32.93 -0.50 1.91
C THR A 93 -32.48 0.87 2.39
N ASN A 94 -33.03 1.98 1.87
CA ASN A 94 -32.71 3.32 2.35
C ASN A 94 -33.11 3.50 3.83
N LYS A 95 -34.33 3.10 4.22
CA LYS A 95 -34.78 3.12 5.64
C LYS A 95 -33.86 2.27 6.53
N CYS A 96 -33.45 1.10 6.05
CA CYS A 96 -32.52 0.23 6.77
C CYS A 96 -31.13 0.87 6.95
N LEU A 97 -30.60 1.51 5.91
CA LEU A 97 -29.28 2.13 5.91
C LEU A 97 -29.24 3.44 6.70
N GLN A 98 -30.32 4.23 6.71
CA GLN A 98 -30.46 5.38 7.61
C GLN A 98 -30.41 4.96 9.08
N LYS A 99 -30.91 3.75 9.40
CA LYS A 99 -30.86 3.18 10.75
C LYS A 99 -29.51 2.55 11.10
N ASN A 100 -28.97 1.74 10.18
CA ASN A 100 -27.66 1.12 10.32
C ASN A 100 -26.88 1.25 8.99
N PRO A 101 -26.08 2.32 8.82
CA PRO A 101 -25.33 2.56 7.59
C PRO A 101 -24.19 1.55 7.36
N LYS A 102 -23.94 0.66 8.33
CA LYS A 102 -22.90 -0.40 8.29
C LYS A 102 -23.50 -1.80 8.19
N SER A 103 -24.79 -1.91 7.86
CA SER A 103 -25.47 -3.20 7.63
C SER A 103 -25.00 -3.84 6.32
N TYR A 104 -24.21 -4.90 6.41
CA TYR A 104 -23.80 -5.70 5.25
C TYR A 104 -25.00 -6.21 4.44
N PRO A 105 -26.02 -6.86 5.05
CA PRO A 105 -27.14 -7.40 4.28
C PRO A 105 -27.96 -6.33 3.56
N SER A 106 -28.07 -5.12 4.13
CA SER A 106 -28.81 -4.01 3.51
C SER A 106 -28.09 -3.47 2.27
N TRP A 107 -26.78 -3.23 2.34
CA TRP A 107 -25.99 -2.84 1.17
C TRP A 107 -25.98 -3.91 0.10
N PHE A 108 -25.85 -5.18 0.51
CA PHE A 108 -25.91 -6.31 -0.42
C PHE A 108 -27.27 -6.39 -1.12
N HIS A 109 -28.37 -6.24 -0.39
CA HIS A 109 -29.71 -6.26 -0.98
C HIS A 109 -29.92 -5.07 -1.92
N ARG A 110 -29.46 -3.87 -1.55
CA ARG A 110 -29.54 -2.69 -2.44
C ARG A 110 -28.80 -2.92 -3.75
N LYS A 111 -27.57 -3.45 -3.68
CA LYS A 111 -26.78 -3.86 -4.84
C LYS A 111 -27.48 -4.93 -5.69
N TRP A 112 -28.08 -5.93 -5.05
CA TRP A 112 -28.84 -6.97 -5.75
C TRP A 112 -30.07 -6.38 -6.46
N SER A 113 -30.85 -5.54 -5.79
CA SER A 113 -32.01 -4.85 -6.36
C SER A 113 -31.63 -3.93 -7.50
N PHE A 114 -30.52 -3.20 -7.40
CA PHE A 114 -29.97 -2.39 -8.48
C PHE A 114 -29.75 -3.25 -9.74
N LEU A 115 -29.05 -4.38 -9.60
CA LEU A 115 -28.76 -5.27 -10.74
C LEU A 115 -29.98 -5.92 -11.40
N HIS A 116 -31.12 -5.97 -10.72
CA HIS A 116 -32.31 -6.67 -11.23
C HIS A 116 -33.41 -5.72 -11.72
N PHE A 117 -33.47 -4.49 -11.19
CA PHE A 117 -34.64 -3.61 -11.37
C PHE A 117 -34.32 -2.17 -11.73
N VAL A 118 -33.05 -1.75 -11.71
CA VAL A 118 -32.71 -0.32 -11.89
C VAL A 118 -33.08 0.16 -13.29
N GLU A 119 -33.58 1.39 -13.37
CA GLU A 119 -33.78 2.14 -14.61
C GLU A 119 -32.60 3.11 -14.80
N ASP A 120 -32.19 3.40 -16.05
CA ASP A 120 -30.99 4.21 -16.36
C ASP A 120 -31.01 5.60 -15.67
N SER A 121 -32.19 6.19 -15.46
CA SER A 121 -32.38 7.47 -14.76
C SER A 121 -31.95 7.45 -13.28
N SER A 122 -31.86 6.27 -12.66
CA SER A 122 -31.63 6.12 -11.21
C SER A 122 -30.15 6.01 -10.82
N VAL A 123 -29.22 5.85 -11.78
CA VAL A 123 -27.79 5.67 -11.46
C VAL A 123 -27.20 6.92 -10.80
N GLN A 124 -27.53 8.09 -11.33
CA GLN A 124 -27.06 9.37 -10.80
C GLN A 124 -27.60 9.63 -9.39
N GLU A 125 -28.87 9.30 -9.14
CA GLU A 125 -29.49 9.39 -7.81
C GLU A 125 -28.77 8.50 -6.79
N GLU A 126 -28.34 7.31 -7.20
CA GLU A 126 -27.57 6.40 -6.35
C GLU A 126 -26.16 6.92 -6.05
N ILE A 127 -25.50 7.54 -7.03
CA ILE A 127 -24.21 8.22 -6.83
C ILE A 127 -24.38 9.35 -5.81
N GLU A 128 -25.43 10.17 -5.93
CA GLU A 128 -25.76 11.24 -4.98
C GLU A 128 -26.10 10.71 -3.59
N LEU A 129 -26.81 9.58 -3.50
CA LEU A 129 -27.04 8.88 -2.24
C LEU A 129 -25.72 8.52 -1.57
N THR A 130 -24.75 7.97 -2.32
CA THR A 130 -23.44 7.68 -1.72
C THR A 130 -22.72 8.93 -1.24
N THR A 131 -22.82 10.05 -1.96
CA THR A 131 -22.30 11.34 -1.52
C THR A 131 -22.91 11.75 -0.19
N ASN A 132 -24.22 11.58 0.00
CA ASN A 132 -24.90 11.92 1.25
C ASN A 132 -24.48 11.01 2.42
N PHE A 133 -24.33 9.70 2.20
CA PHE A 133 -23.82 8.79 3.23
C PHE A 133 -22.36 9.08 3.60
N LEU A 134 -21.51 9.47 2.64
CA LEU A 134 -20.12 9.83 2.88
C LEU A 134 -19.96 11.19 3.58
N LYS A 135 -20.91 12.13 3.41
CA LYS A 135 -20.96 13.35 4.22
C LYS A 135 -21.20 13.05 5.71
N LEU A 136 -21.93 11.98 6.02
CA LEU A 136 -22.23 11.57 7.40
C LEU A 136 -21.11 10.72 8.02
N ASP A 137 -20.51 9.82 7.26
CA ASP A 137 -19.37 9.01 7.65
C ASP A 137 -18.49 8.76 6.42
N GLU A 138 -17.49 9.62 6.22
CA GLU A 138 -16.56 9.54 5.10
C GLU A 138 -15.64 8.30 5.14
N ARG A 139 -15.66 7.56 6.26
CA ARG A 139 -14.92 6.30 6.44
C ARG A 139 -15.83 5.07 6.28
N ASN A 140 -17.08 5.25 5.86
CA ASN A 140 -17.99 4.15 5.61
C ASN A 140 -17.57 3.34 4.38
N PHE A 141 -16.77 2.30 4.60
CA PHE A 141 -16.25 1.46 3.52
C PHE A 141 -17.35 0.74 2.74
N HIS A 142 -18.52 0.47 3.33
CA HIS A 142 -19.64 -0.12 2.59
C HIS A 142 -20.17 0.84 1.53
N CYS A 143 -20.31 2.11 1.90
CA CYS A 143 -20.73 3.16 0.99
C CYS A 143 -19.69 3.37 -0.13
N TRP A 144 -18.40 3.40 0.21
CA TRP A 144 -17.33 3.44 -0.79
C TRP A 144 -17.35 2.23 -1.74
N ASN A 145 -17.56 1.02 -1.20
CA ASN A 145 -17.68 -0.18 -2.02
C ASN A 145 -18.91 -0.12 -2.95
N TYR A 146 -20.02 0.42 -2.47
CA TYR A 146 -21.22 0.61 -3.27
C TYR A 146 -21.01 1.67 -4.36
N ARG A 147 -20.36 2.80 -4.05
CA ARG A 147 -20.00 3.82 -5.03
C ARG A 147 -19.12 3.25 -6.14
N ARG A 148 -18.07 2.51 -5.80
CA ARG A 148 -17.22 1.82 -6.80
C ARG A 148 -18.01 0.85 -7.67
N PHE A 149 -18.97 0.14 -7.08
CA PHE A 149 -19.88 -0.70 -7.84
C PHE A 149 -20.70 0.14 -8.84
N LEU A 150 -21.33 1.24 -8.43
CA LEU A 150 -22.10 2.10 -9.34
C LEU A 150 -21.24 2.61 -10.51
N ILE A 151 -20.05 3.14 -10.21
CA ILE A 151 -19.11 3.59 -11.25
C ILE A 151 -18.74 2.44 -12.19
N SER A 152 -18.50 1.23 -11.67
CA SER A 152 -18.26 0.05 -12.53
C SER A 152 -19.45 -0.28 -13.45
N GLN A 153 -20.69 -0.04 -13.01
CA GLN A 153 -21.86 -0.27 -13.88
C GLN A 153 -21.96 0.80 -14.96
N SER A 154 -21.70 2.07 -14.62
CA SER A 154 -21.67 3.18 -15.59
C SER A 154 -20.59 3.02 -16.66
N LEU A 155 -19.51 2.29 -16.36
CA LEU A 155 -18.41 2.03 -17.30
C LEU A 155 -18.69 0.88 -18.29
N SER A 156 -19.79 0.13 -18.14
CA SER A 156 -20.09 -1.06 -18.94
C SER A 156 -18.87 -2.01 -19.04
N VAL A 157 -18.29 -2.42 -17.90
CA VAL A 157 -16.99 -3.14 -17.84
C VAL A 157 -16.89 -4.37 -18.76
N SER A 158 -18.02 -5.01 -19.08
CA SER A 158 -18.08 -6.13 -20.03
C SER A 158 -17.76 -5.76 -21.48
N SER A 159 -17.94 -4.50 -21.89
CA SER A 159 -17.63 -4.01 -23.24
C SER A 159 -16.25 -3.37 -23.36
N LEU A 160 -15.46 -3.35 -22.29
CA LEU A 160 -14.14 -2.71 -22.27
C LEU A 160 -13.03 -3.64 -22.79
N PRO A 161 -11.95 -3.09 -23.39
CA PRO A 161 -10.75 -3.84 -23.75
C PRO A 161 -10.20 -4.69 -22.59
N THR A 162 -9.59 -5.84 -22.92
CA THR A 162 -9.17 -6.86 -21.94
C THR A 162 -8.18 -6.33 -20.91
N ASP A 163 -7.25 -5.49 -21.35
CA ASP A 163 -6.27 -4.78 -20.52
C ASP A 163 -6.93 -3.81 -19.54
N LEU A 164 -7.86 -2.97 -20.00
CA LEU A 164 -8.61 -2.06 -19.13
C LEU A 164 -9.49 -2.84 -18.13
N ARG A 165 -10.13 -3.92 -18.57
CA ARG A 165 -10.92 -4.80 -17.71
C ARG A 165 -10.05 -5.48 -16.64
N ALA A 166 -8.87 -5.96 -17.00
CA ALA A 166 -7.91 -6.52 -16.05
C ALA A 166 -7.46 -5.46 -15.02
N LEU A 167 -7.18 -4.24 -15.50
CA LEU A 167 -6.80 -3.12 -14.65
C LEU A 167 -7.93 -2.76 -13.67
N LEU A 168 -9.17 -2.62 -14.14
CA LEU A 168 -10.35 -2.40 -13.29
C LEU A 168 -10.55 -3.49 -12.23
N CYS A 169 -10.33 -4.75 -12.59
CA CYS A 169 -10.40 -5.85 -11.63
C CYS A 169 -9.31 -5.74 -10.56
N SER A 170 -8.07 -5.42 -10.97
CA SER A 170 -6.94 -5.23 -10.05
C SER A 170 -7.10 -3.98 -9.16
N SER A 171 -7.77 -2.94 -9.66
CA SER A 171 -8.07 -1.69 -8.96
C SER A 171 -9.35 -1.75 -8.12
N GLY A 172 -9.85 -2.95 -7.78
CA GLY A 172 -11.00 -3.10 -6.89
C GLY A 172 -12.35 -2.61 -7.43
N PHE A 173 -12.47 -2.43 -8.75
CA PHE A 173 -13.74 -2.17 -9.46
C PHE A 173 -14.38 -3.46 -10.01
N ALA A 174 -13.86 -4.64 -9.64
CA ALA A 174 -14.40 -5.92 -10.09
C ALA A 174 -15.89 -6.07 -9.74
N PRO A 175 -16.74 -6.55 -10.67
CA PRO A 175 -18.11 -6.90 -10.35
C PRO A 175 -18.12 -8.10 -9.37
N GLN A 176 -18.31 -7.81 -8.08
CA GLN A 176 -18.34 -8.79 -6.99
C GLN A 176 -19.56 -9.75 -7.01
N LEU A 177 -20.31 -9.85 -8.11
CA LEU A 177 -21.36 -10.86 -8.27
C LEU A 177 -21.07 -11.71 -9.50
N SER A 178 -20.97 -13.02 -9.28
CA SER A 178 -20.72 -14.08 -10.25
C SER A 178 -21.88 -14.37 -11.21
N SER A 179 -22.84 -13.45 -11.33
CA SER A 179 -23.97 -13.56 -12.25
C SER A 179 -23.91 -12.39 -13.24
N PRO A 180 -23.85 -12.65 -14.56
CA PRO A 180 -23.93 -11.58 -15.54
C PRO A 180 -25.26 -10.83 -15.38
N PRO A 181 -25.29 -9.50 -15.52
CA PRO A 181 -26.54 -8.76 -15.52
C PRO A 181 -27.42 -9.23 -16.69
N PRO A 182 -28.75 -9.32 -16.51
CA PRO A 182 -29.65 -9.49 -17.64
C PRO A 182 -29.66 -8.18 -18.42
N SER A 183 -29.04 -8.20 -19.61
CA SER A 183 -28.99 -7.11 -20.60
C SER A 183 -27.97 -5.99 -20.32
N PRO A 184 -27.10 -5.64 -21.30
CA PRO A 184 -26.32 -4.41 -21.24
C PRO A 184 -27.25 -3.19 -21.43
N PRO A 185 -27.02 -2.06 -20.74
CA PRO A 185 -27.70 -0.81 -21.05
C PRO A 185 -27.37 -0.35 -22.48
N PRO A 186 -28.24 0.43 -23.15
CA PRO A 186 -28.08 0.76 -24.55
C PRO A 186 -26.85 1.64 -24.79
N SER A 187 -26.08 1.22 -25.80
CA SER A 187 -25.20 2.00 -26.66
C SER A 187 -25.31 3.53 -26.56
N SER A 188 -24.45 4.10 -25.73
CA SER A 188 -23.67 5.29 -26.05
C SER A 188 -22.35 5.08 -25.33
N SER A 189 -21.22 5.05 -26.05
CA SER A 189 -19.91 4.97 -25.40
C SER A 189 -19.80 6.17 -24.47
N PRO A 190 -19.86 6.01 -23.13
CA PRO A 190 -19.70 7.13 -22.25
C PRO A 190 -18.24 7.56 -22.35
N GLU A 191 -17.99 8.86 -22.28
CA GLU A 191 -16.64 9.36 -22.13
C GLU A 191 -16.11 8.88 -20.75
N ILE A 192 -15.48 7.69 -20.73
CA ILE A 192 -14.98 7.00 -19.54
C ILE A 192 -14.05 7.90 -18.73
N LEU A 193 -13.19 8.63 -19.45
CA LEU A 193 -12.19 9.50 -18.83
C LEU A 193 -12.85 10.66 -18.05
N PRO A 194 -13.81 11.43 -18.59
CA PRO A 194 -14.61 12.39 -17.82
C PRO A 194 -15.28 11.83 -16.57
N LEU A 195 -15.84 10.61 -16.62
CA LEU A 195 -16.42 9.98 -15.44
C LEU A 195 -15.37 9.67 -14.37
N LEU A 196 -14.22 9.10 -14.73
CA LEU A 196 -13.14 8.85 -13.78
C LEU A 196 -12.54 10.14 -13.24
N GLN A 197 -12.48 11.19 -14.07
CA GLN A 197 -12.00 12.51 -13.68
C GLN A 197 -12.96 13.18 -12.70
N SER A 198 -14.28 13.01 -12.87
CA SER A 198 -15.26 13.54 -11.90
C SER A 198 -15.14 12.84 -10.54
N GLU A 199 -14.87 11.53 -10.52
CA GLU A 199 -14.57 10.79 -9.29
C GLU A 199 -13.24 11.23 -8.65
N LEU A 200 -12.22 11.52 -9.47
CA LEU A 200 -10.97 12.08 -8.95
C LEU A 200 -11.21 13.46 -8.32
N ASN A 201 -11.99 14.33 -8.97
CA ASN A 201 -12.38 15.64 -8.44
C ASN A 201 -13.19 15.51 -7.13
N PHE A 202 -14.09 14.53 -7.06
CA PHE A 202 -14.83 14.20 -5.85
C PHE A 202 -13.89 13.87 -4.68
N THR A 203 -12.89 13.01 -4.90
CA THR A 203 -11.90 12.72 -3.85
C THR A 203 -11.03 13.93 -3.49
N THR A 204 -10.68 14.80 -4.45
CA THR A 204 -9.97 16.05 -4.18
C THR A 204 -10.80 16.92 -3.23
N HIS A 205 -12.10 17.09 -3.47
CA HIS A 205 -12.97 17.88 -2.60
C HIS A 205 -13.04 17.31 -1.17
N LEU A 206 -13.11 15.98 -1.03
CA LEU A 206 -13.12 15.32 0.28
C LEU A 206 -11.79 15.54 1.03
N ILE A 207 -10.65 15.39 0.34
CA ILE A 207 -9.33 15.59 0.94
C ILE A 207 -9.12 17.06 1.35
N SER A 208 -9.55 18.01 0.52
CA SER A 208 -9.47 19.43 0.86
C SER A 208 -10.35 19.81 2.06
N SER A 209 -11.42 19.04 2.32
CA SER A 209 -12.30 19.24 3.47
C SER A 209 -11.79 18.53 4.72
N ASN A 210 -11.16 17.37 4.56
CA ASN A 210 -10.50 16.62 5.63
C ASN A 210 -9.24 15.91 5.08
N PHE A 211 -8.08 16.44 5.44
CA PHE A 211 -6.79 15.88 5.03
C PHE A 211 -6.56 14.46 5.54
N SER A 212 -7.20 14.09 6.65
CA SER A 212 -7.12 12.75 7.25
C SER A 212 -8.02 11.70 6.57
N ASN A 213 -8.64 12.00 5.43
CA ASN A 213 -9.57 11.10 4.74
C ASN A 213 -8.85 9.95 4.00
N TYR A 214 -8.45 8.93 4.75
CA TYR A 214 -7.80 7.71 4.23
C TYR A 214 -8.60 7.03 3.11
N SER A 215 -9.93 7.02 3.21
CA SER A 215 -10.79 6.34 2.23
C SER A 215 -10.74 7.03 0.86
N ALA A 216 -10.68 8.37 0.85
CA ALA A 216 -10.51 9.15 -0.36
C ALA A 216 -9.13 8.89 -0.99
N TYR A 217 -8.05 8.90 -0.22
CA TYR A 217 -6.71 8.54 -0.73
C TYR A 217 -6.65 7.12 -1.28
N HIS A 218 -7.22 6.15 -0.56
CA HIS A 218 -7.31 4.78 -1.03
C HIS A 218 -8.09 4.72 -2.36
N TYR A 219 -9.20 5.45 -2.48
CA TYR A 219 -9.94 5.46 -3.74
C TYR A 219 -9.14 6.09 -4.90
N ARG A 220 -8.38 7.17 -4.63
CA ARG A 220 -7.45 7.76 -5.62
C ARG A 220 -6.40 6.77 -6.11
N SER A 221 -5.83 5.94 -5.23
CA SER A 221 -4.86 4.92 -5.65
C SER A 221 -5.42 3.92 -6.67
N HIS A 222 -6.74 3.76 -6.73
CA HIS A 222 -7.41 2.90 -7.72
C HIS A 222 -7.81 3.66 -8.99
N LEU A 223 -8.15 4.96 -8.88
CA LEU A 223 -8.55 5.82 -9.99
C LEU A 223 -7.36 6.24 -10.88
N LEU A 224 -6.25 6.66 -10.27
CA LEU A 224 -5.11 7.23 -11.00
C LEU A 224 -4.49 6.27 -12.04
N PRO A 225 -4.30 4.96 -11.76
CA PRO A 225 -3.80 4.03 -12.77
C PRO A 225 -4.74 3.89 -13.98
N LEU A 226 -6.06 3.95 -13.76
CA LEU A 226 -7.06 3.86 -14.83
C LEU A 226 -7.02 5.10 -15.72
N ILE A 227 -6.99 6.29 -15.10
CA ILE A 227 -6.90 7.57 -15.78
C ILE A 227 -5.60 7.64 -16.59
N LEU A 228 -4.47 7.27 -15.99
CA LEU A 228 -3.18 7.24 -16.66
C LEU A 228 -3.22 6.33 -17.89
N HIS A 229 -3.69 5.09 -17.74
CA HIS A 229 -3.77 4.14 -18.85
C HIS A 229 -4.60 4.69 -20.02
N LEU A 230 -5.75 5.30 -19.74
CA LEU A 230 -6.61 5.90 -20.78
C LEU A 230 -5.96 7.11 -21.46
N GLN A 231 -5.24 7.94 -20.70
CA GLN A 231 -4.55 9.13 -21.22
C GLN A 231 -3.33 8.78 -22.07
N THR A 232 -2.70 7.63 -21.82
CA THR A 232 -1.46 7.20 -22.50
C THR A 232 -1.71 6.10 -23.54
N LEU A 233 -2.96 5.88 -23.96
CA LEU A 233 -3.27 4.91 -25.01
C LEU A 233 -2.50 5.25 -26.30
N GLY A 234 -1.76 4.26 -26.82
CA GLY A 234 -0.96 4.41 -28.03
C GLY A 234 0.38 5.16 -27.86
N GLN A 235 0.72 5.60 -26.63
CA GLN A 235 2.01 6.22 -26.35
C GLN A 235 3.12 5.17 -26.13
N SER A 236 4.38 5.58 -26.29
CA SER A 236 5.52 4.72 -25.99
C SER A 236 5.64 4.45 -24.47
N PRO A 237 6.33 3.37 -24.06
CA PRO A 237 6.58 3.09 -22.65
C PRO A 237 7.29 4.24 -21.90
N ALA A 238 8.18 4.95 -22.58
CA ALA A 238 8.91 6.09 -22.01
C ALA A 238 7.99 7.30 -21.77
N GLU A 239 7.12 7.62 -22.73
CA GLU A 239 6.12 8.69 -22.59
C GLU A 239 5.11 8.36 -21.48
N THR A 240 4.64 7.12 -21.43
CA THR A 240 3.74 6.63 -20.39
C THR A 240 4.37 6.75 -18.99
N TYR A 241 5.65 6.39 -18.85
CA TYR A 241 6.38 6.52 -17.59
C TYR A 241 6.59 7.99 -17.20
N SER A 242 6.90 8.86 -18.16
CA SER A 242 6.99 10.31 -17.93
C SER A 242 5.66 10.90 -17.44
N ALA A 243 4.54 10.53 -18.08
CA ALA A 243 3.20 10.94 -17.66
C ALA A 243 2.88 10.46 -16.23
N LYS A 244 3.28 9.23 -15.88
CA LYS A 244 3.13 8.68 -14.52
C LYS A 244 3.90 9.50 -13.48
N LEU A 245 5.13 9.91 -13.77
CA LEU A 245 5.92 10.74 -12.86
C LEU A 245 5.35 12.15 -12.73
N SER A 246 4.85 12.72 -13.83
CA SER A 246 4.14 14.00 -13.80
C SER A 246 2.91 13.94 -12.90
N GLN A 247 2.07 12.91 -13.07
CA GLN A 247 0.90 12.66 -12.21
C GLN A 247 1.31 12.48 -10.74
N THR A 248 2.37 11.70 -10.47
CA THR A 248 2.91 11.51 -9.11
C THR A 248 3.34 12.84 -8.49
N LYS A 249 4.02 13.69 -9.25
CA LYS A 249 4.48 15.01 -8.79
C LYS A 249 3.30 15.91 -8.39
N GLU A 250 2.23 15.94 -9.17
CA GLU A 250 1.03 16.70 -8.82
C GLU A 250 0.33 16.16 -7.57
N GLU A 251 0.26 14.84 -7.40
CA GLU A 251 -0.27 14.23 -6.17
C GLU A 251 0.58 14.53 -4.94
N LEU A 252 1.90 14.56 -5.06
CA LEU A 252 2.79 14.94 -3.95
C LEU A 252 2.62 16.41 -3.55
N LYS A 253 2.34 17.31 -4.52
CA LYS A 253 1.99 18.71 -4.21
C LYS A 253 0.67 18.81 -3.45
N LEU A 254 -0.34 18.03 -3.83
CA LEU A 254 -1.61 17.96 -3.08
C LEU A 254 -1.36 17.53 -1.63
N LEU A 255 -0.46 16.57 -1.41
CA LEU A 255 -0.09 16.10 -0.08
C LEU A 255 0.73 17.12 0.72
N GLN A 256 1.49 18.00 0.08
CA GLN A 256 2.35 18.95 0.77
C GLN A 256 1.55 19.82 1.76
N SER A 257 0.42 20.38 1.35
CA SER A 257 -0.42 21.16 2.26
C SER A 257 -0.96 20.32 3.43
N ALA A 258 -1.33 19.07 3.17
CA ALA A 258 -1.85 18.15 4.18
C ALA A 258 -0.80 17.82 5.26
N ILE A 259 0.40 17.40 4.85
CA ILE A 259 1.45 16.97 5.77
C ILE A 259 2.07 18.11 6.57
N PHE A 260 2.03 19.36 6.07
CA PHE A 260 2.45 20.53 6.84
C PHE A 260 1.35 21.06 7.78
N THR A 261 0.09 20.74 7.51
CA THR A 261 -1.05 21.13 8.38
C THR A 261 -1.24 20.14 9.52
N GLU A 262 -1.21 18.84 9.22
CA GLU A 262 -1.40 17.76 10.19
C GLU A 262 -0.27 16.71 10.05
N PRO A 263 0.98 17.05 10.41
CA PRO A 263 2.13 16.15 10.22
C PRO A 263 1.99 14.83 10.97
N SER A 264 1.17 14.77 12.02
CA SER A 264 0.92 13.54 12.79
C SER A 264 -0.13 12.62 12.16
N ASP A 265 -0.97 13.09 11.23
CA ASP A 265 -1.96 12.22 10.58
C ASP A 265 -1.30 11.25 9.60
N GLN A 266 -1.53 9.96 9.81
CA GLN A 266 -0.87 8.91 9.04
C GLN A 266 -1.38 8.76 7.60
N SER A 267 -2.58 9.26 7.29
CA SER A 267 -3.28 8.94 6.04
C SER A 267 -2.55 9.51 4.83
N SER A 268 -2.17 10.78 4.91
CA SER A 268 -1.38 11.46 3.89
C SER A 268 -0.02 10.78 3.69
N TRP A 269 0.63 10.31 4.76
CA TRP A 269 1.94 9.63 4.68
C TRP A 269 1.87 8.23 4.06
N TRP A 270 0.84 7.45 4.35
CA TRP A 270 0.63 6.16 3.69
C TRP A 270 0.39 6.35 2.19
N TYR A 271 -0.39 7.36 1.80
CA TYR A 271 -0.61 7.69 0.39
C TYR A 271 0.68 8.20 -0.26
N TYR A 272 1.45 9.06 0.43
CA TYR A 272 2.77 9.51 -0.01
C TYR A 272 3.68 8.31 -0.35
N ARG A 273 3.80 7.35 0.57
CA ARG A 273 4.61 6.14 0.36
C ARG A 273 4.08 5.29 -0.79
N HIS A 274 2.76 5.17 -0.93
CA HIS A 274 2.15 4.46 -2.05
C HIS A 274 2.51 5.11 -3.40
N LEU A 275 2.43 6.43 -3.50
CA LEU A 275 2.81 7.18 -4.71
C LEU A 275 4.27 6.93 -5.08
N LEU A 276 5.19 7.01 -4.11
CA LEU A 276 6.61 6.71 -4.36
C LEU A 276 6.80 5.26 -4.83
N ASN A 277 6.23 4.29 -4.14
CA ASN A 277 6.35 2.87 -4.50
C ASN A 277 5.79 2.59 -5.90
N SER A 278 4.61 3.14 -6.18
CA SER A 278 3.91 2.89 -7.45
C SER A 278 4.65 3.50 -8.63
N SER A 279 5.38 4.60 -8.44
CA SER A 279 6.13 5.32 -9.48
C SER A 279 7.58 4.86 -9.65
N SER A 280 8.05 3.94 -8.79
CA SER A 280 9.40 3.36 -8.90
C SER A 280 9.63 2.76 -10.30
N PRO A 281 10.80 3.01 -10.91
CA PRO A 281 11.15 2.43 -12.19
C PRO A 281 11.33 0.91 -12.08
N PRO A 282 11.26 0.18 -13.21
CA PRO A 282 11.52 -1.26 -13.24
C PRO A 282 12.91 -1.62 -12.70
N PRO A 283 13.08 -2.80 -12.08
CA PRO A 283 14.38 -3.25 -11.60
C PRO A 283 15.37 -3.37 -12.76
N SER A 284 16.52 -2.72 -12.65
CA SER A 284 17.62 -2.83 -13.61
C SER A 284 18.95 -2.75 -12.88
N ASN A 285 19.98 -3.43 -13.40
CA ASN A 285 21.35 -3.30 -12.88
C ASN A 285 22.06 -2.05 -13.45
N SER A 286 21.59 -1.49 -14.55
CA SER A 286 22.12 -0.26 -15.13
C SER A 286 21.36 0.98 -14.63
N ILE A 287 21.99 2.14 -14.76
CA ILE A 287 21.35 3.43 -14.57
C ILE A 287 20.61 3.77 -15.88
N THR A 288 19.28 3.68 -15.85
CA THR A 288 18.43 4.01 -17.01
C THR A 288 17.95 5.47 -16.93
N PRO A 289 17.49 6.08 -18.03
CA PRO A 289 16.88 7.40 -18.01
C PRO A 289 15.73 7.50 -16.99
N GLU A 290 14.88 6.47 -16.89
CA GLU A 290 13.76 6.38 -15.95
C GLU A 290 14.23 6.47 -14.49
N LYS A 291 15.34 5.80 -14.16
CA LYS A 291 15.93 5.90 -12.81
C LYS A 291 16.44 7.30 -12.50
N LYS A 292 17.02 7.99 -13.49
CA LYS A 292 17.54 9.36 -13.29
C LYS A 292 16.40 10.33 -13.03
N ILE A 293 15.37 10.34 -13.87
CA ILE A 293 14.23 11.24 -13.69
C ILE A 293 13.43 10.95 -12.41
N TYR A 294 13.35 9.68 -12.00
CA TYR A 294 12.75 9.32 -10.72
C TYR A 294 13.61 9.75 -9.54
N ALA A 295 14.94 9.60 -9.62
CA ALA A 295 15.86 10.10 -8.60
C ALA A 295 15.79 11.63 -8.47
N GLU A 296 15.62 12.37 -9.56
CA GLU A 296 15.38 13.82 -9.54
C GLU A 296 14.08 14.18 -8.79
N LEU A 297 12.99 13.44 -9.05
CA LEU A 297 11.74 13.60 -8.31
C LEU A 297 11.96 13.35 -6.81
N LEU A 298 12.57 12.22 -6.44
CA LEU A 298 12.88 11.88 -5.05
C LEU A 298 13.74 12.95 -4.38
N HIS A 299 14.81 13.38 -5.03
CA HIS A 299 15.70 14.43 -4.52
C HIS A 299 14.93 15.73 -4.27
N SER A 300 14.06 16.15 -5.21
CA SER A 300 13.25 17.36 -5.06
C SER A 300 12.31 17.31 -3.85
N THR A 301 11.90 16.11 -3.44
CA THR A 301 11.00 15.92 -2.29
C THR A 301 11.71 15.88 -0.93
N THR A 302 13.03 15.77 -0.91
CA THR A 302 13.78 15.73 0.37
C THR A 302 13.77 17.07 1.09
N SER A 303 13.83 18.19 0.36
CA SER A 303 13.91 19.54 0.96
C SER A 303 12.66 19.88 1.79
N PRO A 304 11.42 19.72 1.28
CA PRO A 304 10.22 19.95 2.10
C PRO A 304 10.15 19.04 3.34
N LEU A 305 10.61 17.79 3.25
CA LEU A 305 10.62 16.88 4.39
C LEU A 305 11.62 17.32 5.46
N ARG A 306 12.82 17.75 5.06
CA ARG A 306 13.85 18.27 5.98
C ARG A 306 13.38 19.56 6.65
N GLU A 307 12.70 20.43 5.91
CA GLU A 307 12.06 21.64 6.46
C GLU A 307 11.02 21.27 7.52
N LEU A 308 10.08 20.37 7.20
CA LEU A 308 9.07 19.92 8.15
C LEU A 308 9.69 19.27 9.41
N ILE A 309 10.70 18.42 9.24
CA ILE A 309 11.43 17.82 10.35
C ILE A 309 12.05 18.92 11.24
N SER A 310 12.66 19.93 10.62
CA SER A 310 13.25 21.07 11.35
C SER A 310 12.21 21.89 12.11
N LEU A 311 11.02 22.09 11.54
CA LEU A 311 9.93 22.83 12.18
C LEU A 311 9.32 22.07 13.37
N GLU A 312 9.25 20.75 13.26
CA GLU A 312 8.68 19.85 14.27
C GLU A 312 9.66 19.52 15.42
N MET A 313 10.92 20.00 15.36
CA MET A 313 11.91 19.78 16.40
C MET A 313 11.44 20.35 17.74
N SER A 314 11.36 19.50 18.77
CA SER A 314 10.99 19.89 20.13
C SER A 314 12.15 19.73 21.13
N GLU A 315 11.95 20.17 22.38
CA GLU A 315 12.90 19.95 23.48
C GLU A 315 13.14 18.45 23.67
N GLY A 316 14.31 17.97 23.24
CA GLY A 316 14.63 16.53 23.15
C GLY A 316 15.24 16.09 21.82
N PHE A 317 15.46 17.01 20.87
CA PHE A 317 16.10 16.74 19.56
C PHE A 317 15.37 15.67 18.72
N THR A 318 14.07 15.51 18.91
CA THR A 318 13.22 14.63 18.07
C THR A 318 12.03 15.42 17.51
N PRO A 319 11.61 15.12 16.25
CA PRO A 319 10.46 15.78 15.66
C PRO A 319 9.16 15.25 16.28
N GLY A 320 8.16 16.12 16.42
CA GLY A 320 6.81 15.75 16.83
C GLY A 320 6.18 14.66 15.94
N SER A 321 6.42 14.72 14.62
CA SER A 321 6.01 13.66 13.69
C SER A 321 7.15 12.76 13.22
N LYS A 322 7.05 11.48 13.58
CA LYS A 322 7.89 10.38 13.08
C LYS A 322 7.72 10.08 11.59
N TRP A 323 6.62 10.51 10.97
CA TRP A 323 6.29 10.09 9.61
C TRP A 323 7.18 10.75 8.57
N ALA A 324 7.54 12.02 8.76
CA ALA A 324 8.47 12.73 7.91
C ALA A 324 9.85 12.04 7.91
N LEU A 325 10.34 11.62 9.08
CA LEU A 325 11.55 10.80 9.20
C LEU A 325 11.40 9.46 8.45
N ASN A 326 10.27 8.77 8.58
CA ASN A 326 10.04 7.49 7.91
C ASN A 326 10.12 7.60 6.38
N ILE A 327 9.49 8.64 5.82
CA ILE A 327 9.52 8.88 4.37
C ILE A 327 10.91 9.35 3.93
N LEU A 328 11.57 10.23 4.67
CA LEU A 328 12.92 10.69 4.33
C LEU A 328 13.92 9.52 4.33
N HIS A 329 13.88 8.67 5.36
CA HIS A 329 14.68 7.42 5.40
C HIS A 329 14.44 6.56 4.16
N TYR A 330 13.17 6.32 3.82
CA TYR A 330 12.81 5.56 2.63
C TYR A 330 13.37 6.18 1.33
N ILE A 331 13.29 7.51 1.18
CA ILE A 331 13.79 8.22 0.01
C ILE A 331 15.31 8.10 -0.09
N LEU A 332 16.05 8.32 1.00
CA LEU A 332 17.51 8.25 1.01
C LEU A 332 18.02 6.85 0.64
N GLU A 333 17.42 5.80 1.22
CA GLU A 333 17.72 4.41 0.85
C GLU A 333 17.42 4.12 -0.62
N THR A 334 16.32 4.66 -1.12
CA THR A 334 15.90 4.46 -2.51
C THR A 334 16.85 5.18 -3.48
N LEU A 335 17.26 6.41 -3.17
CA LEU A 335 18.24 7.18 -3.95
C LEU A 335 19.59 6.45 -4.01
N ASP A 336 20.08 5.97 -2.87
CA ASP A 336 21.33 5.21 -2.81
C ASP A 336 21.25 3.92 -3.64
N ALA A 337 20.13 3.19 -3.55
CA ALA A 337 19.92 1.98 -4.33
C ALA A 337 19.78 2.22 -5.84
N LEU A 338 19.21 3.36 -6.26
CA LEU A 338 18.95 3.67 -7.67
C LEU A 338 20.20 4.11 -8.42
N ILE A 339 20.99 4.99 -7.81
CA ILE A 339 22.08 5.72 -8.48
C ILE A 339 23.39 5.76 -7.69
N GLY A 340 23.45 5.15 -6.50
CA GLY A 340 24.69 5.03 -5.73
C GLY A 340 25.21 6.35 -5.18
N MET A 341 24.33 7.21 -4.67
CA MET A 341 24.67 8.54 -4.16
C MET A 341 25.50 8.51 -2.86
N ASN A 342 25.72 7.35 -2.24
CA ASN A 342 26.41 7.20 -0.96
C ASN A 342 25.72 7.97 0.17
N LEU A 343 24.39 7.86 0.25
CA LEU A 343 23.55 8.53 1.26
C LEU A 343 23.31 7.65 2.50
N GLY A 344 24.12 6.61 2.67
CA GLY A 344 23.95 5.64 3.74
C GLY A 344 24.08 6.25 5.14
N ASP A 345 24.99 7.20 5.31
CA ASP A 345 25.24 7.85 6.59
C ASP A 345 24.08 8.77 6.98
N ASP A 346 23.63 9.63 6.07
CA ASP A 346 22.39 10.41 6.23
C ASP A 346 21.19 9.52 6.59
N ALA A 347 21.02 8.39 5.90
CA ALA A 347 19.92 7.48 6.16
C ALA A 347 20.04 6.81 7.54
N ASP A 348 21.26 6.48 7.98
CA ASP A 348 21.52 5.92 9.31
C ASP A 348 21.24 6.95 10.41
N GLU A 349 21.54 8.24 10.20
CA GLU A 349 21.15 9.33 11.12
C GLU A 349 19.63 9.47 11.25
N ILE A 350 18.89 9.42 10.13
CA ILE A 350 17.41 9.44 10.18
C ILE A 350 16.87 8.24 10.95
N LEU A 351 17.49 7.06 10.77
CA LEU A 351 17.09 5.84 11.46
C LEU A 351 17.33 5.94 12.98
N ASP A 352 18.42 6.60 13.40
CA ASP A 352 18.69 6.86 14.81
C ASP A 352 17.66 7.81 15.43
N MET A 353 17.25 8.85 14.69
CA MET A 353 16.14 9.69 15.14
C MET A 353 14.83 8.91 15.29
N LEU A 354 14.50 8.00 14.37
CA LEU A 354 13.32 7.13 14.46
C LEU A 354 13.35 6.20 15.68
N ILE A 355 14.53 5.67 16.03
CA ILE A 355 14.73 4.82 17.23
C ILE A 355 14.41 5.59 18.51
N LEU A 356 14.70 6.89 18.54
CA LEU A 356 14.43 7.77 19.67
C LEU A 356 12.97 8.25 19.69
N SER A 357 12.39 8.54 18.53
CA SER A 357 11.06 9.19 18.43
C SER A 357 9.87 8.23 18.38
N ASP A 358 10.05 6.96 17.99
CA ASP A 358 8.96 5.98 17.84
C ASP A 358 9.22 4.71 18.64
N GLU A 359 9.00 4.81 19.96
CA GLU A 359 9.27 3.76 20.94
C GLU A 359 8.58 2.43 20.59
N ASP A 360 7.32 2.48 20.13
CA ASP A 360 6.53 1.29 19.75
C ASP A 360 7.17 0.48 18.62
N LYS A 361 7.95 1.12 17.74
CA LYS A 361 8.62 0.48 16.59
C LYS A 361 10.13 0.45 16.71
N LYS A 362 10.70 0.82 17.87
CA LYS A 362 12.16 0.83 18.12
C LYS A 362 12.87 -0.45 17.69
N LEU A 363 12.31 -1.62 18.05
CA LEU A 363 12.90 -2.91 17.69
C LEU A 363 12.96 -3.11 16.17
N ARG A 364 11.95 -2.66 15.44
CA ARG A 364 11.91 -2.73 13.97
C ARG A 364 13.02 -1.89 13.34
N TYR A 365 13.29 -0.69 13.88
CA TYR A 365 14.37 0.16 13.37
C TYR A 365 15.76 -0.40 13.69
N LEU A 366 15.94 -0.98 14.88
CA LEU A 366 17.17 -1.68 15.25
C LEU A 366 17.43 -2.90 14.36
N GLU A 367 16.41 -3.68 14.01
CA GLU A 367 16.53 -4.76 13.03
C GLU A 367 17.04 -4.26 11.68
N ILE A 368 16.45 -3.16 11.16
CA ILE A 368 16.88 -2.56 9.89
C ILE A 368 18.34 -2.11 9.98
N LYS A 369 18.74 -1.46 11.08
CA LYS A 369 20.12 -1.03 11.30
C LYS A 369 21.08 -2.22 11.34
N ASN A 370 20.72 -3.28 12.05
CA ASN A 370 21.51 -4.50 12.16
C ASN A 370 21.62 -5.25 10.82
N GLU A 371 20.55 -5.31 10.02
CA GLU A 371 20.60 -5.88 8.67
C GLU A 371 21.58 -5.12 7.77
N LYS A 372 21.62 -3.79 7.86
CA LYS A 372 22.60 -2.98 7.13
C LYS A 372 24.04 -3.29 7.57
N VAL A 373 24.28 -3.38 8.88
CA VAL A 373 25.61 -3.75 9.42
C VAL A 373 26.01 -5.14 8.93
N ARG A 374 25.12 -6.14 8.99
CA ARG A 374 25.37 -7.49 8.46
C ARG A 374 25.74 -7.46 6.98
N LYS A 375 25.01 -6.71 6.16
CA LYS A 375 25.33 -6.52 4.72
C LYS A 375 26.67 -5.80 4.50
N LYS A 376 27.04 -4.84 5.36
CA LYS A 376 28.38 -4.21 5.36
C LYS A 376 29.48 -5.18 5.82
N THR A 377 29.14 -6.22 6.58
CA THR A 377 30.08 -7.20 7.18
C THR A 377 30.32 -8.45 6.32
N GLU A 378 29.44 -8.75 5.35
CA GLU A 378 29.66 -9.75 4.29
C GLU A 378 30.68 -9.24 3.25
N VAL A 379 31.89 -8.99 3.72
CA VAL A 379 33.04 -8.70 2.88
C VAL A 379 34.03 -9.83 3.07
N LEU A 380 34.50 -10.30 1.94
CA LEU A 380 35.17 -11.57 1.82
C LEU A 380 36.62 -11.30 1.43
N PHE A 381 37.54 -11.83 2.24
CA PHE A 381 38.97 -11.70 2.03
C PHE A 381 39.54 -12.99 1.45
N VAL A 382 40.25 -12.88 0.33
CA VAL A 382 41.04 -13.97 -0.23
C VAL A 382 42.53 -13.63 -0.07
N PHE A 383 43.27 -14.52 0.59
CA PHE A 383 44.70 -14.40 0.86
C PHE A 383 45.52 -15.32 -0.05
N GLN A 384 46.60 -14.80 -0.61
CA GLN A 384 47.63 -15.62 -1.29
C GLN A 384 49.02 -15.13 -0.86
N GLU A 385 49.77 -16.00 -0.18
CA GLU A 385 51.17 -15.75 0.22
C GLU A 385 52.10 -16.17 -0.93
N ARG A 386 53.07 -15.31 -1.25
CA ARG A 386 54.11 -15.59 -2.25
C ARG A 386 55.50 -15.51 -1.62
N GLY A 387 56.42 -16.28 -2.17
CA GLY A 387 57.82 -16.27 -1.76
C GLY A 387 58.41 -14.85 -1.73
N GLY A 388 59.26 -14.59 -0.74
CA GLY A 388 59.84 -13.25 -0.52
C GLY A 388 58.99 -12.32 0.36
N GLY A 389 58.02 -12.84 1.12
CA GLY A 389 57.24 -12.08 2.09
C GLY A 389 56.17 -11.17 1.47
N GLU A 390 55.74 -11.48 0.24
CA GLU A 390 54.69 -10.74 -0.45
C GLU A 390 53.32 -11.39 -0.21
N VAL A 391 52.32 -10.59 0.17
CA VAL A 391 50.95 -11.04 0.39
C VAL A 391 50.00 -10.29 -0.54
N PHE A 392 49.13 -11.04 -1.22
CA PHE A 392 48.06 -10.48 -2.03
C PHE A 392 46.73 -10.62 -1.30
N LEU A 393 45.99 -9.52 -1.25
CA LEU A 393 44.66 -9.45 -0.65
C LEU A 393 43.65 -9.07 -1.72
N GLU A 394 42.64 -9.90 -1.89
CA GLU A 394 41.43 -9.57 -2.62
C GLU A 394 40.29 -9.36 -1.63
N VAL A 395 39.69 -8.16 -1.68
CA VAL A 395 38.55 -7.76 -0.86
C VAL A 395 37.32 -7.73 -1.74
N ARG A 396 36.33 -8.58 -1.46
CA ARG A 396 35.07 -8.63 -2.20
C ARG A 396 33.93 -8.15 -1.31
N ARG A 397 33.17 -7.15 -1.74
CA ARG A 397 31.88 -6.80 -1.11
C ARG A 397 30.76 -7.52 -1.87
N GLY A 398 30.11 -8.50 -1.25
CA GLY A 398 29.14 -9.33 -1.98
C GLY A 398 28.34 -10.28 -1.11
N ARG A 399 27.05 -10.43 -1.46
CA ARG A 399 26.13 -11.42 -0.90
C ARG A 399 26.74 -12.81 -1.08
N GLY A 400 26.68 -13.64 -0.04
CA GLY A 400 26.95 -15.06 -0.15
C GLY A 400 26.30 -15.67 -1.40
N GLU A 401 27.09 -16.47 -2.12
CA GLU A 401 26.73 -17.32 -3.25
C GLU A 401 26.15 -16.61 -4.50
N GLY A 402 27.03 -16.01 -5.31
CA GLY A 402 26.76 -15.66 -6.70
C GLY A 402 27.92 -14.95 -7.40
N PRO A 403 28.08 -15.06 -8.74
CA PRO A 403 29.23 -14.54 -9.47
C PRO A 403 29.23 -13.01 -9.69
N LYS A 404 28.53 -12.25 -8.84
CA LYS A 404 28.42 -10.77 -8.95
C LYS A 404 28.74 -10.11 -7.61
N ASP A 405 30.01 -10.19 -7.23
CA ASP A 405 30.59 -9.30 -6.23
C ASP A 405 30.51 -7.86 -6.73
N LYS A 406 29.87 -6.96 -5.98
CA LYS A 406 29.57 -5.58 -6.43
C LYS A 406 30.82 -4.70 -6.49
N TYR A 407 31.79 -4.97 -5.61
CA TYR A 407 33.05 -4.25 -5.57
C TYR A 407 34.17 -5.20 -5.19
N VAL A 408 35.19 -5.29 -6.03
CA VAL A 408 36.43 -6.02 -5.76
C VAL A 408 37.57 -5.01 -5.71
N SER A 409 38.36 -5.04 -4.63
CA SER A 409 39.59 -4.25 -4.51
C SER A 409 40.76 -5.19 -4.22
N TRP A 410 41.90 -4.90 -4.83
CA TRP A 410 43.10 -5.71 -4.72
C TRP A 410 44.22 -4.91 -4.08
N PHE A 411 44.98 -5.56 -3.21
CA PHE A 411 46.13 -4.98 -2.54
C PHE A 411 47.33 -5.92 -2.64
N ARG A 412 48.50 -5.34 -2.84
CA ARG A 412 49.80 -6.00 -2.67
C ARG A 412 50.43 -5.51 -1.39
N MET A 413 50.98 -6.42 -0.61
CA MET A 413 51.74 -6.11 0.58
C MET A 413 53.14 -6.68 0.47
N LYS A 414 54.14 -5.82 0.70
CA LYS A 414 55.56 -6.17 0.70
C LYS A 414 56.26 -5.30 1.74
N GLU A 415 57.10 -5.91 2.59
CA GLU A 415 57.92 -5.18 3.58
C GLU A 415 57.10 -4.19 4.45
N GLY A 416 55.89 -4.57 4.87
CA GLY A 416 55.03 -3.76 5.74
C GLY A 416 54.31 -2.59 5.06
N LYS A 417 54.44 -2.42 3.74
CA LYS A 417 53.71 -1.43 2.94
C LYS A 417 52.58 -2.09 2.14
N ALA A 418 51.39 -1.51 2.23
CA ALA A 418 50.22 -1.92 1.45
C ALA A 418 49.98 -0.94 0.30
N SER A 419 49.84 -1.48 -0.91
CA SER A 419 49.59 -0.70 -2.12
C SER A 419 48.36 -1.24 -2.84
N ARG A 420 47.40 -0.37 -3.14
CA ARG A 420 46.22 -0.72 -3.93
C ARG A 420 46.65 -1.01 -5.37
N LEU A 421 46.19 -2.14 -5.92
CA LEU A 421 46.44 -2.53 -7.30
C LEU A 421 45.27 -2.08 -8.17
N LYS A 422 45.60 -1.46 -9.31
CA LYS A 422 44.62 -1.16 -10.35
C LYS A 422 44.50 -2.34 -11.30
N PHE A 423 43.32 -2.91 -11.36
CA PHE A 423 42.99 -4.04 -12.22
C PHE A 423 42.92 -3.60 -13.69
N LYS A 424 43.49 -4.40 -14.59
CA LYS A 424 43.44 -4.21 -16.05
C LYS A 424 42.52 -5.20 -16.72
N SER A 425 42.78 -6.49 -16.56
CA SER A 425 42.06 -7.57 -17.25
C SER A 425 42.25 -8.91 -16.55
N TRP A 426 41.46 -9.90 -16.92
CA TRP A 426 41.56 -11.27 -16.38
C TRP A 426 41.57 -12.28 -17.53
N ASP A 427 42.64 -13.05 -17.62
CA ASP A 427 42.73 -14.25 -18.43
C ASP A 427 42.14 -15.42 -17.65
N LYS A 428 40.92 -15.81 -18.04
CA LYS A 428 40.15 -16.87 -17.40
C LYS A 428 40.69 -18.26 -17.70
N GLU A 429 41.31 -18.47 -18.86
CA GLU A 429 41.81 -19.79 -19.26
C GLU A 429 43.03 -20.19 -18.44
N ASN A 430 43.90 -19.22 -18.16
CA ASN A 430 45.15 -19.47 -17.41
C ASN A 430 45.07 -19.07 -15.92
N GLY A 431 43.94 -18.53 -15.46
CA GLY A 431 43.78 -18.06 -14.08
C GLY A 431 44.65 -16.84 -13.73
N VAL A 432 45.03 -16.04 -14.74
CA VAL A 432 45.97 -14.91 -14.58
C VAL A 432 45.23 -13.58 -14.58
N ARG A 433 45.36 -12.83 -13.49
CA ARG A 433 44.85 -11.46 -13.35
C ARG A 433 45.94 -10.45 -13.72
N MET A 434 45.61 -9.50 -14.56
CA MET A 434 46.52 -8.44 -15.01
C MET A 434 46.25 -7.16 -14.22
N PHE A 435 47.29 -6.58 -13.65
CA PHE A 435 47.26 -5.28 -12.97
C PHE A 435 48.17 -4.29 -13.69
N GLU A 436 48.02 -2.99 -13.41
CA GLU A 436 48.94 -1.96 -13.93
C GLU A 436 50.41 -2.24 -13.62
N THR A 437 50.68 -2.90 -12.49
CA THR A 437 52.02 -3.22 -12.00
C THR A 437 52.56 -4.59 -12.43
N GLY A 438 51.81 -5.36 -13.24
CA GLY A 438 52.21 -6.69 -13.72
C GLY A 438 51.12 -7.77 -13.63
N ALA A 439 51.45 -8.97 -14.10
CA ALA A 439 50.56 -10.14 -14.12
C ALA A 439 50.62 -10.92 -12.78
N LEU A 440 49.48 -11.49 -12.39
CA LEU A 440 49.33 -12.29 -11.18
C LEU A 440 48.53 -13.56 -11.46
N GLN A 441 49.21 -14.70 -11.36
CA GLN A 441 48.60 -16.03 -11.38
C GLN A 441 47.94 -16.35 -10.04
N VAL A 442 46.64 -16.65 -10.06
CA VAL A 442 45.88 -17.03 -8.85
C VAL A 442 45.90 -18.55 -8.77
N ASP A 443 46.66 -19.11 -7.83
CA ASP A 443 46.65 -20.54 -7.57
C ASP A 443 45.46 -20.84 -6.66
N ALA A 444 44.47 -21.54 -7.20
CA ALA A 444 43.21 -21.84 -6.50
C ALA A 444 43.41 -22.73 -5.26
N GLU A 445 44.52 -23.49 -5.17
CA GLU A 445 44.75 -24.49 -4.13
C GLU A 445 45.19 -23.92 -2.77
N GLY A 446 45.50 -22.62 -2.67
CA GLY A 446 45.95 -21.97 -1.42
C GLY A 446 44.99 -20.92 -0.84
N ALA A 447 43.85 -20.67 -1.48
CA ALA A 447 42.95 -19.58 -1.12
C ALA A 447 42.01 -19.94 0.04
N GLY A 448 42.26 -19.38 1.22
CA GLY A 448 41.35 -19.47 2.37
C GLY A 448 40.31 -18.35 2.37
N TRP A 449 39.04 -18.69 2.61
CA TRP A 449 37.94 -17.74 2.77
C TRP A 449 37.79 -17.35 4.24
N ILE A 450 37.75 -16.05 4.54
CA ILE A 450 37.63 -15.57 5.92
C ILE A 450 36.52 -14.51 5.99
N SER A 451 35.55 -14.71 6.88
CA SER A 451 34.51 -13.73 7.22
C SER A 451 35.09 -12.58 8.07
N GLY A 452 34.39 -11.45 8.19
CA GLY A 452 34.83 -10.34 9.07
C GLY A 452 35.11 -10.78 10.52
N GLU A 453 34.28 -11.65 11.10
CA GLU A 453 34.52 -12.25 12.42
C GLU A 453 35.70 -13.23 12.42
N GLY A 454 35.86 -14.02 11.35
CA GLY A 454 37.01 -14.92 11.18
C GLY A 454 38.34 -14.16 11.06
N LEU A 455 38.32 -12.94 10.49
CA LEU A 455 39.49 -12.07 10.39
C LEU A 455 39.91 -11.59 11.78
N MET A 456 38.95 -11.18 12.63
CA MET A 456 39.18 -10.78 14.02
C MET A 456 39.69 -11.95 14.89
N GLU A 457 39.26 -13.18 14.60
CA GLU A 457 39.76 -14.40 15.26
C GLU A 457 41.19 -14.77 14.79
N LEU A 458 41.49 -14.56 13.49
CA LEU A 458 42.83 -14.72 12.91
C LEU A 458 43.83 -13.72 13.52
N VAL A 459 43.39 -12.48 13.78
CA VAL A 459 44.17 -11.43 14.50
C VAL A 459 44.63 -11.93 15.86
N LYS A 460 43.78 -12.66 16.58
CA LYS A 460 44.12 -13.22 17.90
C LYS A 460 45.11 -14.38 17.83
N ARG A 461 45.20 -15.07 16.69
CA ARG A 461 46.01 -16.30 16.52
C ARG A 461 47.39 -16.07 15.90
N LYS A 462 47.59 -14.98 15.15
CA LYS A 462 48.85 -14.68 14.44
C LYS A 462 49.87 -14.01 15.37
N LYS A 463 51.12 -14.52 15.36
CA LYS A 463 52.12 -14.29 16.42
C LYS A 463 53.14 -13.18 16.12
N THR A 464 53.29 -12.73 14.88
CA THR A 464 54.33 -11.73 14.53
C THR A 464 53.78 -10.31 14.43
N ASP A 465 54.57 -9.30 14.82
CA ASP A 465 54.16 -7.89 14.80
C ASP A 465 53.89 -7.36 13.38
N VAL A 466 54.55 -7.94 12.37
CA VAL A 466 54.33 -7.62 10.96
C VAL A 466 52.96 -8.10 10.48
N GLU A 467 52.55 -9.33 10.84
CA GLU A 467 51.22 -9.85 10.50
C GLU A 467 50.12 -9.05 11.22
N ARG A 468 50.37 -8.58 12.45
CA ARG A 468 49.41 -7.78 13.24
C ARG A 468 49.23 -6.36 12.66
N ASP A 469 50.32 -5.70 12.28
CA ASP A 469 50.27 -4.36 11.64
C ASP A 469 49.59 -4.42 10.27
N VAL A 470 49.85 -5.49 9.52
CA VAL A 470 49.21 -5.79 8.23
C VAL A 470 47.68 -5.90 8.38
N VAL A 471 47.19 -6.68 9.35
CA VAL A 471 45.75 -6.86 9.52
C VAL A 471 45.08 -5.60 10.09
N ASN A 472 45.76 -4.84 10.97
CA ASN A 472 45.28 -3.54 11.45
C ASN A 472 45.18 -2.48 10.33
N LYS A 473 46.02 -2.59 9.29
CA LYS A 473 45.89 -1.73 8.09
C LYS A 473 44.74 -2.19 7.19
N CYS A 474 44.46 -3.49 7.10
CA CYS A 474 43.27 -4.01 6.41
C CYS A 474 41.97 -3.57 7.11
N LEU A 475 41.92 -3.55 8.44
CA LEU A 475 40.80 -3.03 9.22
C LEU A 475 40.60 -1.51 9.05
N ARG A 476 41.67 -0.74 8.85
CA ARG A 476 41.56 0.70 8.52
C ARG A 476 41.12 1.01 7.09
N VAL A 477 41.18 0.03 6.20
CA VAL A 477 40.60 0.11 4.85
C VAL A 477 39.16 -0.43 4.86
N TRP A 478 38.79 -1.14 5.92
CA TRP A 478 37.46 -1.66 6.17
C TRP A 478 36.51 -0.61 6.76
N ASP A 479 36.97 0.05 7.84
CA ASP A 479 36.37 1.27 8.40
C ASP A 479 36.44 2.41 7.37
#